data_AF-A0A651G7L3-F1
#
_entry.id   AF-A0A651G7L3-F1
#
_cell.length_a   1.000
_cell.length_b   1.000
_cell.length_c   1.000
_cell.angle_alpha   90.00
_cell.angle_beta   90.00
_cell.angle_gamma   90.00
#
_symmetry.space_group_name_H-M   'P 1'
#
loop_
_entity.id
_entity.type
_entity.pdbx_description
1 polymer ?
#
loop_
_entity_poly.entity_id
_entity_poly.type
_entity_poly.pdbx_seq_one_letter_code
_entity_poly.pdbx_strand_id
1 'polypeptide(L)'
;MNRLSKSVREEHGYTLAELLTVFAVAGLLFVMSLWVWMFGQEYINRWSRSVQSINKVHLLSNSLTDEMFRASEIKQIRESELTLMIGDSLRIYTTKDGKLIRNNQPIQLGEVRVVNLHFHRIYRTETEDVFEPDSMNKLFATSIDLQIALREDTLTAFRMVYPRKPILWEPIR
;
A
#
# COMPACT_ATOMS: atom_id res chain seq x y z
N MET A 1 -62.71 6.30 -59.60
CA MET A 1 -61.69 7.31 -59.96
C MET A 1 -60.81 7.52 -58.73
N ASN A 2 -59.61 6.94 -58.76
CA ASN A 2 -58.67 6.89 -57.63
C ASN A 2 -57.86 8.20 -57.55
N ARG A 3 -57.84 8.85 -56.38
CA ARG A 3 -56.82 9.81 -55.97
C ARG A 3 -56.09 9.26 -54.76
N LEU A 4 -55.19 8.31 -55.00
CA LEU A 4 -54.11 7.96 -54.07
C LEU A 4 -52.97 8.97 -54.30
N SER A 5 -53.06 10.13 -53.68
CA SER A 5 -51.98 11.12 -53.68
C SER A 5 -51.82 11.71 -52.29
N LYS A 6 -51.16 10.96 -51.39
CA LYS A 6 -50.45 11.52 -50.22
C LYS A 6 -49.72 10.41 -49.46
N SER A 7 -48.71 9.85 -50.10
CA SER A 7 -47.64 9.11 -49.44
C SER A 7 -46.52 8.88 -50.45
N VAL A 8 -46.06 9.95 -51.08
CA VAL A 8 -44.72 9.91 -51.69
C VAL A 8 -43.81 10.35 -50.56
N ARG A 9 -43.33 9.34 -49.83
CA ARG A 9 -42.19 9.40 -48.92
C ARG A 9 -41.16 10.42 -49.45
N GLU A 10 -40.83 11.39 -48.62
CA GLU A 10 -39.63 12.19 -48.77
C GLU A 10 -38.41 11.26 -48.56
N GLU A 11 -37.98 10.58 -49.61
CA GLU A 11 -36.68 9.91 -49.63
C GLU A 11 -35.62 10.94 -50.02
N HIS A 12 -35.20 11.76 -49.03
CA HIS A 12 -33.98 12.54 -49.15
C HIS A 12 -32.79 11.58 -49.04
N GLY A 13 -32.23 11.19 -50.20
CA GLY A 13 -30.99 10.43 -50.26
C GLY A 13 -29.82 11.26 -49.71
N TYR A 14 -28.89 10.60 -49.02
CA TYR A 14 -27.70 11.25 -48.48
C TYR A 14 -26.87 11.88 -49.60
N THR A 15 -26.50 13.15 -49.42
CA THR A 15 -25.58 13.82 -50.34
C THR A 15 -24.15 13.29 -50.13
N LEU A 16 -23.33 13.32 -51.19
CA LEU A 16 -21.93 12.88 -51.12
C LEU A 16 -21.15 13.60 -49.99
N ALA A 17 -21.46 14.88 -49.78
CA ALA A 17 -20.85 15.70 -48.73
C ALA A 17 -21.24 15.24 -47.31
N GLU A 18 -22.52 14.88 -47.10
CA GLU A 18 -22.98 14.31 -45.83
C GLU A 18 -22.29 12.96 -45.55
N LEU A 19 -22.19 12.10 -46.55
CA LEU A 19 -21.50 10.81 -46.42
C LEU A 19 -20.02 10.99 -46.05
N LEU A 20 -19.34 11.93 -46.71
CA LEU A 20 -17.93 12.23 -46.47
C LEU A 20 -17.71 12.83 -45.07
N THR A 21 -18.65 13.66 -44.60
CA THR A 21 -18.64 14.20 -43.23
C THR A 21 -18.82 13.09 -42.20
N VAL A 22 -19.75 12.16 -42.42
CA VAL A 22 -19.95 11.00 -41.53
C VAL A 22 -18.70 10.12 -41.48
N PHE A 23 -18.05 9.86 -42.61
CA PHE A 23 -16.79 9.10 -42.63
C PHE A 23 -15.65 9.82 -41.91
N ALA A 24 -15.52 11.13 -42.06
CA ALA A 24 -14.51 11.92 -41.37
C ALA A 24 -14.73 11.88 -39.84
N VAL A 25 -15.97 12.07 -39.38
CA VAL A 25 -16.33 11.99 -37.96
C VAL A 25 -16.12 10.57 -37.42
N ALA A 26 -16.56 9.54 -38.14
CA ALA A 26 -16.39 8.15 -37.74
C ALA A 26 -14.91 7.75 -37.66
N GLY A 27 -14.08 8.19 -38.62
CA GLY A 27 -12.64 7.97 -38.59
C GLY A 27 -11.97 8.63 -37.41
N LEU A 28 -12.36 9.87 -37.08
CA LEU A 28 -11.85 10.59 -35.92
C LEU A 28 -12.23 9.90 -34.61
N LEU A 29 -13.49 9.46 -34.49
CA LEU A 29 -13.97 8.66 -33.36
C LEU A 29 -13.24 7.33 -33.23
N PHE A 30 -12.94 6.67 -34.35
CA PHE A 30 -12.20 5.41 -34.36
C PHE A 30 -10.77 5.61 -33.86
N VAL A 31 -10.08 6.66 -34.33
CA VAL A 31 -8.74 7.02 -33.83
C VAL A 31 -8.79 7.32 -32.34
N MET A 32 -9.70 8.19 -31.87
CA MET A 32 -9.83 8.46 -30.43
C MET A 32 -10.12 7.20 -29.61
N SER A 33 -10.95 6.29 -30.13
CA SER A 33 -11.25 5.02 -29.45
C SER A 33 -10.01 4.13 -29.33
N LEU A 34 -9.16 4.08 -30.36
CA LEU A 34 -7.87 3.38 -30.30
C LEU A 34 -6.93 4.00 -29.28
N TRP A 35 -6.86 5.33 -29.21
CA TRP A 35 -6.07 6.03 -28.19
C TRP A 35 -6.57 5.69 -26.78
N VAL A 36 -7.88 5.81 -26.51
CA VAL A 36 -8.44 5.44 -25.20
C VAL A 36 -8.19 3.97 -24.87
N TRP A 37 -8.27 3.07 -25.85
CA TRP A 37 -7.97 1.66 -25.63
C TRP A 37 -6.50 1.43 -25.24
N MET A 38 -5.55 1.96 -26.03
CA MET A 38 -4.12 1.78 -25.78
C MET A 38 -3.69 2.38 -24.44
N PHE A 39 -4.01 3.65 -24.21
CA PHE A 39 -3.60 4.35 -22.99
C PHE A 39 -4.43 3.94 -21.76
N GLY A 40 -5.70 3.61 -21.97
CA GLY A 40 -6.59 3.13 -20.91
C GLY A 40 -6.12 1.80 -20.35
N GLN A 41 -5.72 0.84 -21.19
CA GLN A 41 -5.19 -0.44 -20.71
C GLN A 41 -3.89 -0.26 -19.93
N GLU A 42 -2.95 0.55 -20.43
CA GLU A 42 -1.71 0.82 -19.72
C GLU A 42 -1.96 1.52 -18.38
N TYR A 43 -2.89 2.48 -18.35
CA TYR A 43 -3.29 3.16 -17.12
C TYR A 43 -3.91 2.20 -16.11
N ILE A 44 -4.87 1.37 -16.53
CA ILE A 44 -5.52 0.37 -15.67
C ILE A 44 -4.49 -0.63 -15.14
N ASN A 45 -3.56 -1.10 -15.97
CA ASN A 45 -2.53 -2.03 -15.55
C ASN A 45 -1.57 -1.41 -14.53
N ARG A 46 -1.12 -0.17 -14.73
CA ARG A 46 -0.30 0.56 -13.77
C ARG A 46 -1.04 0.79 -12.45
N TRP A 47 -2.29 1.23 -12.53
CA TRP A 47 -3.11 1.45 -11.35
C TRP A 47 -3.36 0.15 -10.57
N SER A 48 -3.69 -0.95 -11.25
CA SER A 48 -3.89 -2.26 -10.64
C SER A 48 -2.62 -2.73 -9.91
N ARG A 49 -1.44 -2.59 -10.53
CA ARG A 49 -0.16 -2.91 -9.88
C ARG A 49 0.11 -2.04 -8.66
N SER A 50 -0.20 -0.74 -8.72
CA SER A 50 -0.07 0.18 -7.59
C SER A 50 -0.99 -0.21 -6.43
N VAL A 51 -2.26 -0.52 -6.70
CA VAL A 51 -3.22 -0.98 -5.68
C VAL A 51 -2.77 -2.30 -5.03
N GLN A 52 -2.32 -3.28 -5.83
CA GLN A 52 -1.78 -4.53 -5.29
C GLN A 52 -0.56 -4.29 -4.40
N SER A 53 0.28 -3.33 -4.77
CA SER A 53 1.48 -2.94 -4.02
C SER A 53 1.11 -2.34 -2.67
N ILE A 54 0.21 -1.36 -2.65
CA ILE A 54 -0.31 -0.74 -1.42
C ILE A 54 -0.93 -1.78 -0.49
N ASN A 55 -1.73 -2.71 -1.03
CA ASN A 55 -2.33 -3.78 -0.24
C ASN A 55 -1.27 -4.69 0.40
N LYS A 56 -0.20 -5.05 -0.31
CA LYS A 56 0.90 -5.86 0.26
C LYS A 56 1.62 -5.13 1.39
N VAL A 57 1.89 -3.83 1.23
CA VAL A 57 2.49 -3.00 2.27
C VAL A 57 1.60 -2.97 3.52
N HIS A 58 0.29 -2.74 3.36
CA HIS A 58 -0.66 -2.76 4.47
C HIS A 58 -0.76 -4.12 5.15
N LEU A 59 -0.82 -5.22 4.39
CA LEU A 59 -0.85 -6.56 4.95
C LEU A 59 0.41 -6.87 5.76
N LEU A 60 1.58 -6.47 5.27
CA LEU A 60 2.84 -6.66 6.00
C LEU A 60 2.88 -5.82 7.28
N SER A 61 2.52 -4.54 7.17
CA SER A 61 2.47 -3.61 8.29
C SER A 61 1.48 -4.09 9.37
N ASN A 62 0.29 -4.55 8.97
CA ASN A 62 -0.70 -5.12 9.87
C ASN A 62 -0.22 -6.42 10.50
N SER A 63 0.39 -7.33 9.73
CA SER A 63 0.93 -8.58 10.27
C SER A 63 2.03 -8.32 11.31
N LEU A 64 2.95 -7.38 11.04
CA LEU A 64 3.99 -6.99 12.01
C LEU A 64 3.38 -6.36 13.26
N THR A 65 2.40 -5.48 13.08
CA THR A 65 1.67 -4.81 14.17
C THR A 65 0.93 -5.83 15.04
N ASP A 66 0.21 -6.78 14.44
CA ASP A 66 -0.51 -7.84 15.14
C ASP A 66 0.43 -8.74 15.93
N GLU A 67 1.59 -9.06 15.37
CA GLU A 67 2.61 -9.83 16.08
C GLU A 67 3.22 -9.06 17.25
N MET A 68 3.44 -7.76 17.11
CA MET A 68 3.85 -6.90 18.22
C MET A 68 2.78 -6.79 19.31
N PHE A 69 1.49 -6.76 18.94
CA PHE A 69 0.39 -6.80 19.91
C PHE A 69 0.28 -8.14 20.63
N ARG A 70 0.59 -9.25 19.94
CA ARG A 70 0.62 -10.61 20.52
C ARG A 70 1.88 -10.88 21.33
N ALA A 71 2.93 -10.10 21.13
CA ALA A 71 4.16 -10.26 21.88
C ALA A 71 3.89 -10.09 23.38
N SER A 72 4.31 -11.09 24.15
CA SER A 72 4.34 -11.01 25.61
C SER A 72 5.36 -9.98 26.05
N GLU A 73 6.46 -9.82 25.31
CA GLU A 73 7.52 -8.87 25.59
C GLU A 73 8.26 -8.51 24.29
N ILE A 74 8.70 -7.25 24.18
CA ILE A 74 9.66 -6.85 23.14
C ILE A 74 11.05 -6.87 23.79
N LYS A 75 11.91 -7.82 23.39
CA LYS A 75 13.24 -7.95 24.00
C LYS A 75 14.24 -6.93 23.47
N GLN A 76 14.18 -6.63 22.17
CA GLN A 76 15.15 -5.74 21.55
C GLN A 76 14.54 -5.01 20.35
N ILE A 77 14.86 -3.73 20.26
CA ILE A 77 14.54 -2.87 19.12
C ILE A 77 15.85 -2.21 18.69
N ARG A 78 16.27 -2.47 17.46
CA ARG A 78 17.32 -1.75 16.74
C ARG A 78 16.72 -1.19 15.46
N GLU A 79 17.47 -0.33 14.77
CA GLU A 79 17.01 0.35 13.55
C GLU A 79 16.40 -0.64 12.54
N SER A 80 17.08 -1.76 12.23
CA SER A 80 16.64 -2.77 11.25
C SER A 80 16.33 -4.15 11.83
N GLU A 81 16.31 -4.28 13.16
CA GLU A 81 16.10 -5.55 13.85
C GLU A 81 15.09 -5.41 14.99
N LEU A 82 14.10 -6.28 15.01
CA LEU A 82 13.07 -6.35 16.05
C LEU A 82 13.01 -7.77 16.60
N THR A 83 13.23 -7.90 17.91
CA THR A 83 13.18 -9.16 18.63
C THR A 83 12.00 -9.17 19.58
N LEU A 84 11.03 -10.03 19.28
CA LEU A 84 9.78 -10.22 20.01
C LEU A 84 9.81 -11.57 20.74
N MET A 85 9.24 -11.59 21.95
CA MET A 85 8.84 -12.82 22.63
C MET A 85 7.34 -12.98 22.44
N ILE A 86 6.90 -14.09 21.86
CA ILE A 86 5.48 -14.44 21.71
C ILE A 86 5.24 -15.78 22.41
N GLY A 87 4.63 -15.74 23.58
CA GLY A 87 4.59 -16.91 24.48
C GLY A 87 6.02 -17.28 24.90
N ASP A 88 6.41 -18.53 24.67
CA ASP A 88 7.77 -19.03 24.92
C ASP A 88 8.67 -18.98 23.67
N SER A 89 8.15 -18.48 22.55
CA SER A 89 8.88 -18.44 21.28
C SER A 89 9.53 -17.08 21.02
N LEU A 90 10.79 -17.10 20.59
CA LEU A 90 11.49 -15.90 20.13
C LEU A 90 11.22 -15.69 18.63
N ARG A 91 10.85 -14.48 18.25
CA ARG A 91 10.73 -14.05 16.85
C ARG A 91 11.65 -12.87 16.59
N ILE A 92 12.61 -13.08 15.71
CA ILE A 92 13.58 -12.09 15.27
C ILE A 92 13.21 -11.69 13.86
N TYR A 93 12.95 -10.40 13.68
CA TYR A 93 12.71 -9.74 12.42
C TYR A 93 13.93 -8.95 12.01
N THR A 94 14.49 -9.24 10.84
CA THR A 94 15.63 -8.51 10.28
C THR A 94 15.37 -8.19 8.82
N THR A 95 15.94 -7.10 8.31
CA THR A 95 15.97 -6.82 6.88
C THR A 95 17.35 -7.17 6.31
N LYS A 96 17.37 -7.98 5.25
CA LYS A 96 18.61 -8.36 4.55
C LYS A 96 18.34 -8.49 3.06
N ASP A 97 19.19 -7.88 2.23
CA ASP A 97 19.11 -7.92 0.77
C ASP A 97 17.73 -7.52 0.21
N GLY A 98 17.09 -6.53 0.84
CA GLY A 98 15.76 -6.07 0.47
C GLY A 98 14.62 -7.03 0.84
N LYS A 99 14.86 -8.03 1.68
CA LYS A 99 13.85 -8.99 2.15
C LYS A 99 13.67 -8.87 3.66
N LEU A 100 12.43 -8.99 4.10
CA LEU A 100 12.14 -9.17 5.52
C LEU A 100 12.35 -10.64 5.87
N ILE A 101 13.19 -10.90 6.86
CA ILE A 101 13.54 -12.23 7.34
C ILE A 101 12.98 -12.37 8.75
N ARG A 102 12.21 -13.44 8.97
CA ARG A 102 11.71 -13.85 10.28
C ARG A 102 12.38 -15.15 10.69
N ASN A 103 13.10 -15.17 11.80
CA ASN A 103 13.81 -16.35 12.31
C ASN A 103 14.65 -17.03 11.22
N ASN A 104 15.44 -16.25 10.49
CA ASN A 104 16.28 -16.70 9.37
C ASN A 104 15.51 -17.26 8.16
N GLN A 105 14.19 -17.12 8.11
CA GLN A 105 13.37 -17.48 6.95
C GLN A 105 12.84 -16.22 6.26
N PRO A 106 13.00 -16.07 4.94
CA PRO A 106 12.45 -14.94 4.22
C PRO A 106 10.92 -15.00 4.25
N ILE A 107 10.29 -13.88 4.63
CA ILE A 107 8.86 -13.71 4.45
C ILE A 107 8.63 -13.52 2.94
N GLN A 108 7.82 -14.38 2.35
CA GLN A 108 7.50 -14.28 0.93
C GLN A 108 6.61 -13.06 0.68
N LEU A 109 7.20 -12.01 0.09
CA LEU A 109 6.50 -10.77 -0.27
C LEU A 109 6.24 -10.66 -1.79
N GLY A 110 6.55 -11.71 -2.56
CA GLY A 110 6.50 -11.71 -4.03
C GLY A 110 7.58 -10.78 -4.62
N GLU A 111 7.19 -9.88 -5.53
CA GLU A 111 8.08 -8.91 -6.19
C GLU A 111 8.45 -7.68 -5.33
N VAL A 112 7.97 -7.63 -4.09
CA VAL A 112 8.15 -6.49 -3.18
C VAL A 112 9.54 -6.55 -2.53
N ARG A 113 10.24 -5.41 -2.47
CA ARG A 113 11.51 -5.27 -1.73
C ARG A 113 11.35 -4.29 -0.57
N VAL A 114 11.76 -4.71 0.62
CA VAL A 114 11.83 -3.82 1.79
C VAL A 114 13.10 -3.00 1.67
N VAL A 115 12.98 -1.71 1.38
CA VAL A 115 14.14 -0.82 1.24
C VAL A 115 14.56 -0.28 2.59
N ASN A 116 13.59 0.06 3.43
CA ASN A 116 13.85 0.50 4.78
C ASN A 116 12.80 -0.04 5.74
N LEU A 117 13.24 -0.41 6.93
CA LEU A 117 12.36 -0.74 8.03
C LEU A 117 13.02 -0.15 9.25
N HIS A 118 12.35 0.82 9.84
CA HIS A 118 12.79 1.53 11.03
C HIS A 118 11.85 1.24 12.17
N PHE A 119 12.42 0.83 13.29
CA PHE A 119 11.69 0.73 14.53
C PHE A 119 12.07 1.91 15.42
N HIS A 120 11.11 2.79 15.66
CA HIS A 120 11.28 3.94 16.53
C HIS A 120 10.62 3.67 17.88
N ARG A 121 11.27 4.12 18.94
CA ARG A 121 10.66 4.19 20.26
C ARG A 121 10.12 5.60 20.48
N ILE A 122 8.89 5.68 20.94
CA ILE A 122 8.27 6.93 21.36
C ILE A 122 7.92 6.81 22.83
N TYR A 123 8.49 7.68 23.64
CA TYR A 123 8.16 7.79 25.06
C TYR A 123 6.87 8.60 25.18
N ARG A 124 5.81 7.99 25.74
CA ARG A 124 4.59 8.72 26.06
C ARG A 124 4.61 9.07 27.55
N THR A 125 4.78 10.34 27.86
CA THR A 125 4.47 10.90 29.18
C THR A 125 2.99 11.29 29.18
N GLU A 126 2.20 10.74 30.10
CA GLU A 126 0.76 11.05 30.18
C GLU A 126 0.45 12.44 30.75
N THR A 127 1.45 13.17 31.26
CA THR A 127 1.26 14.51 31.83
C THR A 127 2.40 15.43 31.44
N GLU A 128 2.05 16.67 31.08
CA GLU A 128 2.96 17.78 30.82
C GLU A 128 3.53 18.37 32.12
N ASP A 129 3.30 17.75 33.28
CA ASP A 129 3.75 18.27 34.57
C ASP A 129 4.33 17.16 35.47
N VAL A 130 5.52 17.48 35.99
CA VAL A 130 6.26 16.93 37.13
C VAL A 130 6.75 15.48 37.00
N PHE A 131 8.08 15.38 36.85
CA PHE A 131 8.87 14.18 37.06
C PHE A 131 8.83 13.74 38.53
N GLU A 132 8.31 12.54 38.81
CA GLU A 132 8.84 11.69 39.87
C GLU A 132 9.74 10.60 39.25
N PRO A 133 10.98 10.39 39.73
CA PRO A 133 11.91 9.44 39.15
C PRO A 133 11.56 7.95 39.39
N ASP A 134 10.59 7.64 40.26
CA ASP A 134 10.42 6.28 40.80
C ASP A 134 9.21 5.49 40.30
N SER A 135 8.37 6.03 39.41
CA SER A 135 7.26 5.25 38.84
C SER A 135 7.70 4.52 37.57
N MET A 136 8.18 3.28 37.74
CA MET A 136 8.42 2.27 36.70
C MET A 136 7.14 1.81 35.94
N ASN A 137 6.10 2.64 35.86
CA ASN A 137 4.87 2.39 35.08
C ASN A 137 4.80 3.29 33.85
N LYS A 138 5.91 3.44 33.12
CA LYS A 138 5.92 4.20 31.86
C LYS A 138 5.52 3.28 30.71
N LEU A 139 4.30 3.46 30.21
CA LEU A 139 3.84 2.85 28.96
C LEU A 139 4.70 3.43 27.82
N PHE A 140 5.50 2.58 27.18
CA PHE A 140 6.29 2.97 26.00
C PHE A 140 5.48 2.70 24.73
N ALA A 141 5.46 3.64 23.80
CA ALA A 141 4.95 3.41 22.45
C ALA A 141 6.11 2.98 21.54
N THR A 142 5.87 2.03 20.64
CA THR A 142 6.80 1.67 19.58
C THR A 142 6.15 2.02 18.25
N SER A 143 6.75 2.92 17.47
CA SER A 143 6.33 3.12 16.09
C SER A 143 7.19 2.29 15.15
N ILE A 144 6.54 1.73 14.16
CA ILE A 144 7.15 1.06 13.02
C ILE A 144 6.99 2.01 11.84
N ASP A 145 8.10 2.41 11.26
CA ASP A 145 8.11 3.03 9.94
C ASP A 145 8.63 2.00 8.93
N LEU A 146 7.74 1.56 8.04
CA LEU A 146 8.03 0.54 7.05
C LEU A 146 8.02 1.20 5.67
N GLN A 147 9.21 1.31 5.06
CA GLN A 147 9.38 1.82 3.71
C GLN A 147 9.73 0.68 2.74
N ILE A 148 8.84 0.46 1.80
CA ILE A 148 8.94 -0.61 0.84
C ILE A 148 9.09 0.00 -0.56
N ALA A 149 10.01 -0.54 -1.36
CA ALA A 149 10.09 -0.18 -2.77
C ALA A 149 9.67 -1.34 -3.68
N LEU A 150 8.96 -0.98 -4.73
CA LEU A 150 8.43 -1.87 -5.73
C LEU A 150 8.83 -1.36 -7.11
N ARG A 151 9.91 -1.95 -7.64
CA ARG A 151 10.50 -1.78 -8.99
C ARG A 151 10.86 -0.34 -9.39
N GLU A 152 9.96 0.62 -9.22
CA GLU A 152 10.08 2.05 -9.53
C GLU A 152 9.33 2.96 -8.52
N ASP A 153 8.40 2.43 -7.71
CA ASP A 153 7.63 3.20 -6.72
C ASP A 153 8.09 2.89 -5.29
N THR A 154 8.38 3.92 -4.50
CA THR A 154 8.57 3.81 -3.05
C THR A 154 7.25 4.10 -2.33
N LEU A 155 6.76 3.13 -1.56
CA LEU A 155 5.60 3.26 -0.71
C LEU A 155 6.03 3.21 0.76
N THR A 156 5.56 4.17 1.55
CA THR A 156 5.84 4.24 2.99
C THR A 156 4.57 3.97 3.78
N ALA A 157 4.65 3.11 4.79
CA ALA A 157 3.60 2.87 5.76
C ALA A 157 4.12 3.08 7.18
N PHE A 158 3.50 4.03 7.88
CA PHE A 158 3.79 4.33 9.27
C PHE A 158 2.69 3.77 10.18
N ARG A 159 3.08 3.06 11.24
CA ARG A 159 2.16 2.49 12.24
C ARG A 159 2.74 2.71 13.64
N MET A 160 1.97 3.32 14.53
CA MET A 160 2.29 3.36 15.95
C MET A 160 1.61 2.21 16.69
N VAL A 161 2.38 1.47 17.49
CA VAL A 161 1.95 0.29 18.23
C VAL A 161 2.27 0.45 19.71
N TYR A 162 1.32 0.11 20.57
CA TYR A 162 1.49 0.17 22.02
C TYR A 162 1.60 -1.27 22.55
N PRO A 163 2.81 -1.73 22.96
CA PRO A 163 2.98 -3.04 23.56
C PRO A 163 2.16 -3.17 24.86
N ARG A 164 1.62 -4.38 25.10
CA ARG A 164 0.82 -4.67 26.31
C ARG A 164 1.64 -4.72 27.59
N LYS A 165 2.94 -5.04 27.50
CA LYS A 165 3.86 -5.06 28.62
C LYS A 165 5.00 -4.07 28.39
N PRO A 166 5.51 -3.44 29.46
CA PRO A 166 6.66 -2.55 29.35
C PRO A 166 7.88 -3.33 28.85
N ILE A 167 8.69 -2.66 28.04
CA ILE A 167 9.98 -3.18 27.56
C ILE A 167 10.94 -3.14 28.74
N LEU A 168 11.35 -4.30 29.26
CA LEU A 168 12.44 -4.39 30.22
C LEU A 168 13.75 -4.22 29.46
N TRP A 169 14.49 -3.15 29.75
CA TRP A 169 15.77 -2.87 29.13
C TRP A 169 16.87 -2.86 30.17
N GLU A 170 17.92 -3.66 29.96
CA GLU A 170 19.24 -3.46 30.58
C GLU A 170 20.14 -2.68 29.61
N PRO A 171 20.67 -1.50 29.99
CA PRO A 171 21.62 -0.76 29.15
C PRO A 171 22.82 -1.65 28.85
N ILE A 172 23.02 -1.94 27.57
CA ILE A 172 24.28 -2.53 27.10
C ILE A 172 25.36 -1.51 27.44
N ARG A 173 26.22 -1.87 28.40
CA ARG A 173 27.39 -1.08 28.81
C ARG A 173 28.45 -1.06 27.71
#